data_AF-A0A919Y083-F1
#
_entry.id   AF-A0A919Y083-F1
#
_cell.length_a   1.000
_cell.length_b   1.000
_cell.length_c   1.000
_cell.angle_alpha   90.00
_cell.angle_beta   90.00
_cell.angle_gamma   90.00
#
_symmetry.space_group_name_H-M   'P 1'
#
loop_
_entity.id
_entity.type
_entity.pdbx_description
1 polymer ?
#
loop_
_entity_poly.entity_id
_entity_poly.type
_entity_poly.pdbx_seq_one_letter_code
_entity_poly.pdbx_strand_id
1 'polypeptide(L)'
;MPFAERGASVTSVEPSLPLVELLKSNITGLKNGNVEIVAEPFEDIDIQAKGWEKAFDFVFVSMCPVIVDWDSVEKVLSCARQYCYISLSVGSREHSLVKEIWPLVTDQPMKTEHLEMAYLLHLLYLKGYSYQSLVTREMKSTEVSRDTALQEVMEWLRIFGLTADDQNRKIIANYLERTYPTDKVVIQQGGRFGKVLIQLKDQSMYTGVQEFPHK
;
A
#
# COMPACT_ATOMS: atom_id res chain seq x y z
N MET A 1 -10.78 -10.77 -3.27
CA MET A 1 -11.29 -12.03 -2.68
C MET A 1 -12.11 -11.82 -1.41
N PRO A 2 -11.61 -11.24 -0.30
CA PRO A 2 -12.32 -11.30 0.99
C PRO A 2 -13.68 -10.57 1.04
N PHE A 3 -13.88 -9.55 0.20
CA PHE A 3 -15.18 -8.88 0.06
C PHE A 3 -16.19 -9.73 -0.70
N ALA A 4 -15.77 -10.35 -1.81
CA ALA A 4 -16.64 -11.22 -2.61
C ALA A 4 -17.09 -12.46 -1.81
N GLU A 5 -16.19 -13.08 -1.04
CA GLU A 5 -16.53 -14.21 -0.15
C GLU A 5 -17.62 -13.85 0.88
N ARG A 6 -17.71 -12.57 1.26
CA ARG A 6 -18.75 -12.02 2.14
C ARG A 6 -20.02 -11.60 1.39
N GLY A 7 -20.12 -11.87 0.10
CA GLY A 7 -21.30 -11.62 -0.74
C GLY A 7 -21.25 -10.32 -1.55
N ALA A 8 -20.14 -9.58 -1.55
CA ALA A 8 -20.04 -8.34 -2.32
C ALA A 8 -19.90 -8.60 -3.83
N SER A 9 -20.40 -7.65 -4.63
CA SER A 9 -20.02 -7.51 -6.03
C SER A 9 -18.76 -6.65 -6.10
N VAL A 10 -17.68 -7.17 -6.67
CA VAL A 10 -16.36 -6.54 -6.65
C VAL A 10 -15.88 -6.30 -8.08
N THR A 11 -15.45 -5.09 -8.36
CA THR A 11 -14.64 -4.77 -9.55
C THR A 11 -13.19 -4.62 -9.10
N SER A 12 -12.31 -5.47 -9.61
CA SER A 12 -10.87 -5.45 -9.32
C SER A 12 -10.12 -4.87 -10.50
N VAL A 13 -9.40 -3.76 -10.29
CA VAL A 13 -8.53 -3.15 -11.30
C VAL A 13 -7.10 -3.64 -11.07
N GLU A 14 -6.52 -4.34 -12.05
CA GLU A 14 -5.18 -4.93 -11.96
C GLU A 14 -4.50 -4.90 -13.35
N PRO A 15 -3.52 -4.01 -13.59
CA PRO A 15 -2.87 -3.90 -14.90
C PRO A 15 -1.93 -5.07 -15.22
N SER A 16 -1.42 -5.80 -14.22
CA SER A 16 -0.45 -6.87 -14.44
C SER A 16 -1.14 -8.15 -14.90
N LEU A 17 -0.97 -8.49 -16.19
CA LEU A 17 -1.56 -9.71 -16.77
C LEU A 17 -1.23 -11.00 -15.99
N PRO A 18 0.01 -11.23 -15.50
CA PRO A 18 0.29 -12.36 -14.63
C PRO A 18 -0.56 -12.38 -13.34
N LEU A 19 -0.78 -11.21 -12.71
CA LEU A 19 -1.62 -11.10 -11.52
C LEU A 19 -3.11 -11.25 -11.85
N VAL A 20 -3.56 -10.81 -13.02
CA VAL A 20 -4.91 -11.05 -13.53
C VAL A 20 -5.18 -12.55 -13.67
N GLU A 21 -4.27 -13.31 -14.27
CA GLU A 21 -4.43 -14.78 -14.40
C GLU A 21 -4.42 -15.47 -13.03
N LEU A 22 -3.53 -15.03 -12.13
CA LEU A 22 -3.55 -15.53 -10.76
C LEU A 22 -4.89 -15.21 -10.07
N LEU A 23 -5.42 -14.01 -10.24
CA LEU A 23 -6.70 -13.59 -9.67
C LEU A 23 -7.86 -14.43 -10.25
N LYS A 24 -7.89 -14.66 -11.57
CA LYS A 24 -8.87 -15.54 -12.22
C LYS A 24 -8.83 -16.94 -11.60
N SER A 25 -7.64 -17.51 -11.41
CA SER A 25 -7.49 -18.83 -10.81
C SER A 25 -8.04 -18.85 -9.36
N ASN A 26 -7.77 -17.82 -8.58
CA ASN A 26 -8.26 -17.68 -7.20
C ASN A 26 -9.79 -17.49 -7.11
N ILE A 27 -10.43 -16.95 -8.16
CA ILE A 27 -11.88 -16.71 -8.20
C ILE A 27 -12.68 -18.00 -8.46
N THR A 28 -12.07 -19.04 -9.04
CA THR A 28 -12.79 -20.27 -9.45
C THR A 28 -13.46 -21.05 -8.30
N GLY A 29 -13.17 -20.71 -7.04
CA GLY A 29 -13.79 -21.29 -5.84
C GLY A 29 -14.80 -20.40 -5.10
N LEU A 30 -15.14 -19.22 -5.62
CA LEU A 30 -16.07 -18.30 -4.96
C LEU A 30 -17.49 -18.88 -4.91
N LYS A 31 -18.01 -19.05 -3.69
CA LYS A 31 -19.39 -19.53 -3.44
C LYS A 31 -20.40 -18.38 -3.32
N ASN A 32 -19.93 -17.20 -2.92
CA ASN A 32 -20.72 -16.01 -2.69
C ASN A 32 -20.13 -14.85 -3.47
N GLY A 33 -20.96 -13.85 -3.80
CA GLY A 33 -20.53 -12.63 -4.50
C GLY A 33 -20.01 -12.89 -5.92
N ASN A 34 -19.39 -11.88 -6.50
CA ASN A 34 -18.75 -11.96 -7.81
C ASN A 34 -17.55 -11.01 -7.88
N VAL A 35 -16.61 -11.33 -8.76
CA VAL A 35 -15.46 -10.47 -9.06
C VAL A 35 -15.39 -10.27 -10.57
N GLU A 36 -15.53 -9.04 -11.00
CA GLU A 36 -15.14 -8.58 -12.34
C GLU A 36 -13.69 -8.10 -12.29
N ILE A 37 -12.88 -8.45 -13.30
CA ILE A 37 -11.49 -7.99 -13.40
C ILE A 37 -11.36 -7.05 -14.57
N VAL A 38 -10.82 -5.86 -14.31
CA VAL A 38 -10.44 -4.87 -15.31
C VAL A 38 -8.92 -4.85 -15.40
N ALA A 39 -8.40 -5.34 -16.53
CA ALA A 39 -6.97 -5.48 -16.78
C ALA A 39 -6.38 -4.22 -17.42
N GLU A 40 -6.55 -3.07 -16.77
CA GLU A 40 -6.15 -1.76 -17.27
C GLU A 40 -5.50 -0.93 -16.13
N PRO A 41 -4.52 -0.05 -16.40
CA PRO A 41 -4.04 0.91 -15.41
C PRO A 41 -5.16 1.86 -14.99
N PHE A 42 -5.35 2.08 -13.69
CA PHE A 42 -6.47 2.89 -13.19
C PHE A 42 -6.38 4.35 -13.64
N GLU A 43 -5.16 4.88 -13.75
CA GLU A 43 -4.85 6.21 -14.27
C GLU A 43 -5.43 6.44 -15.67
N ASP A 44 -5.47 5.41 -16.51
CA ASP A 44 -5.93 5.48 -17.90
C ASP A 44 -7.44 5.25 -18.05
N ILE A 45 -8.12 4.78 -17.00
CA ILE A 45 -9.56 4.48 -17.05
C ILE A 45 -10.37 5.78 -17.06
N ASP A 46 -11.20 5.97 -18.09
CA ASP A 46 -12.27 6.96 -18.09
C ASP A 46 -13.44 6.47 -17.22
N ILE A 47 -13.50 6.98 -16.00
CA ILE A 47 -14.51 6.59 -15.01
C ILE A 47 -15.92 7.04 -15.39
N GLN A 48 -16.07 8.11 -16.18
CA GLN A 48 -17.39 8.56 -16.63
C GLN A 48 -17.92 7.64 -17.72
N ALA A 49 -17.08 7.31 -18.70
CA ALA A 49 -17.44 6.37 -19.77
C ALA A 49 -17.77 4.96 -19.23
N LYS A 50 -17.07 4.51 -18.17
CA LYS A 50 -17.38 3.25 -17.48
C LYS A 50 -18.59 3.34 -16.55
N GLY A 51 -19.16 4.53 -16.34
CA GLY A 51 -20.28 4.75 -15.41
C GLY A 51 -19.91 4.51 -13.95
N TRP A 52 -18.65 4.75 -13.58
CA TRP A 52 -18.10 4.46 -12.25
C TRP A 52 -18.26 5.60 -11.25
N GLU A 53 -18.68 6.79 -11.70
CA GLU A 53 -18.93 7.91 -10.79
C GLU A 53 -20.00 7.54 -9.75
N LYS A 54 -19.59 7.49 -8.48
CA LYS A 54 -20.39 7.07 -7.31
C LYS A 54 -21.05 5.69 -7.48
N ALA A 55 -20.46 4.82 -8.28
CA ALA A 55 -21.03 3.49 -8.58
C ALA A 55 -20.77 2.47 -7.46
N PHE A 56 -19.74 2.70 -6.63
CA PHE A 56 -19.31 1.73 -5.63
C PHE A 56 -19.63 2.20 -4.22
N ASP A 57 -20.31 1.37 -3.42
CA ASP A 57 -20.54 1.67 -2.00
C ASP A 57 -19.24 1.88 -1.23
N PHE A 58 -18.23 1.10 -1.59
CA PHE A 58 -16.93 1.13 -0.98
C PHE A 58 -15.84 0.99 -2.04
N VAL A 59 -14.91 1.95 -2.05
CA VAL A 59 -13.68 1.87 -2.84
C VAL A 59 -12.52 1.54 -1.91
N PHE A 60 -11.73 0.53 -2.27
CA PHE A 60 -10.63 0.02 -1.45
C PHE A 60 -9.31 0.11 -2.19
N VAL A 61 -8.46 1.05 -1.80
CA VAL A 61 -7.10 1.24 -2.32
C VAL A 61 -6.11 0.86 -1.23
N SER A 62 -5.39 -0.24 -1.41
CA SER A 62 -4.50 -0.76 -0.38
C SER A 62 -3.08 -0.90 -0.88
N MET A 63 -2.16 -0.11 -0.33
CA MET A 63 -0.73 -0.16 -0.66
C MET A 63 -0.47 -0.10 -2.17
N CYS A 64 -1.31 0.65 -2.89
CA CYS A 64 -1.29 0.76 -4.34
C CYS A 64 -0.63 2.08 -4.75
N PRO A 65 0.27 2.07 -5.76
CA PRO A 65 0.91 3.28 -6.25
C PRO A 65 -0.02 4.22 -7.03
N VAL A 66 -1.32 3.92 -7.14
CA VAL A 66 -2.31 4.74 -7.85
C VAL A 66 -2.44 6.17 -7.31
N ILE A 67 -2.13 6.39 -6.03
CA ILE A 67 -2.22 7.71 -5.42
C ILE A 67 -0.85 8.41 -5.52
N VAL A 68 -0.66 9.18 -6.58
CA VAL A 68 0.58 9.93 -6.83
C VAL A 68 0.43 11.44 -6.57
N ASP A 69 -0.78 11.96 -6.64
CA ASP A 69 -1.13 13.36 -6.42
C ASP A 69 -2.58 13.49 -5.92
N TRP A 70 -3.04 14.74 -5.74
CA TRP A 70 -4.40 15.02 -5.29
C TRP A 70 -5.46 14.66 -6.34
N ASP A 71 -5.18 14.85 -7.62
CA ASP A 71 -6.11 14.53 -8.71
C ASP A 71 -6.42 13.02 -8.74
N SER A 72 -5.40 12.20 -8.47
CA SER A 72 -5.53 10.75 -8.28
C SER A 72 -6.44 10.41 -7.10
N VAL A 73 -6.33 11.15 -5.98
CA VAL A 73 -7.23 11.00 -4.82
C VAL A 73 -8.66 11.37 -5.22
N GLU A 74 -8.88 12.51 -5.88
CA GLU A 74 -10.21 12.94 -6.33
C GLU A 74 -10.85 11.93 -7.28
N LYS A 75 -10.08 11.39 -8.23
CA LYS A 75 -10.53 10.33 -9.13
C LYS A 75 -11.02 9.11 -8.36
N VAL A 76 -10.23 8.60 -7.40
CA VAL A 76 -10.62 7.46 -6.55
C VAL A 76 -11.86 7.78 -5.70
N LEU A 77 -11.91 8.96 -5.07
CA LEU A 77 -13.04 9.39 -4.25
C LEU A 77 -14.32 9.53 -5.07
N SER A 78 -14.23 10.00 -6.31
CA SER A 78 -15.38 10.17 -7.20
C SER A 78 -16.05 8.84 -7.57
N CYS A 79 -15.32 7.72 -7.54
CA CYS A 79 -15.89 6.39 -7.75
C CYS A 79 -16.74 5.90 -6.56
N ALA A 80 -16.48 6.42 -5.35
CA ALA A 80 -17.11 5.97 -4.12
C ALA A 80 -18.41 6.71 -3.81
N ARG A 81 -19.41 5.97 -3.37
CA ARG A 81 -20.72 6.48 -2.94
C ARG A 81 -20.77 6.77 -1.44
N GLN A 82 -20.19 5.90 -0.63
CA GLN A 82 -20.28 6.01 0.83
C GLN A 82 -18.90 6.12 1.49
N TYR A 83 -18.01 5.17 1.18
CA TYR A 83 -16.72 5.07 1.84
C TYR A 83 -15.58 4.85 0.84
N CYS A 84 -14.42 5.44 1.15
CA CYS A 84 -13.17 5.14 0.47
C CYS A 84 -12.11 4.82 1.50
N TYR A 85 -11.46 3.67 1.37
CA TYR A 85 -10.30 3.29 2.15
C TYR A 85 -9.04 3.48 1.34
N ILE A 86 -8.05 4.16 1.92
CA ILE A 86 -6.71 4.32 1.35
C ILE A 86 -5.69 3.88 2.40
N SER A 87 -4.80 2.96 2.04
CA SER A 87 -3.60 2.67 2.83
C SER A 87 -2.31 2.93 2.08
N LEU A 88 -1.33 3.41 2.85
CA LEU A 88 -0.04 3.90 2.37
C LEU A 88 1.03 3.73 3.44
N SER A 89 2.30 3.77 3.04
CA SER A 89 3.42 3.79 3.99
C SER A 89 3.45 5.08 4.80
N VAL A 90 3.98 5.00 6.03
CA VAL A 90 4.17 6.15 6.92
C VAL A 90 5.63 6.22 7.32
N GLY A 91 6.38 7.12 6.69
CA GLY A 91 7.83 7.14 6.83
C GLY A 91 8.48 5.90 6.21
N SER A 92 9.74 5.67 6.59
CA SER A 92 10.61 4.75 5.88
C SER A 92 10.34 3.29 6.20
N ARG A 93 10.64 2.45 5.20
CA ARG A 93 10.69 0.99 5.37
C ARG A 93 11.82 0.62 6.30
N GLU A 94 11.59 -0.41 7.10
CA GLU A 94 12.57 -0.98 8.02
C GLU A 94 13.10 -2.29 7.45
N HIS A 95 14.42 -2.45 7.45
CA HIS A 95 15.08 -3.70 7.05
C HIS A 95 16.35 -3.91 7.88
N SER A 96 16.36 -4.93 8.73
CA SER A 96 17.42 -5.13 9.73
C SER A 96 18.79 -5.30 9.09
N LEU A 97 18.90 -6.19 8.10
CA LEU A 97 20.19 -6.48 7.47
C LEU A 97 20.74 -5.29 6.68
N VAL A 98 19.90 -4.58 5.92
CA VAL A 98 20.32 -3.34 5.25
C VAL A 98 20.80 -2.32 6.27
N LYS A 99 20.13 -2.17 7.41
CA LYS A 99 20.57 -1.27 8.49
C LYS A 99 21.95 -1.61 9.04
N GLU A 100 22.27 -2.90 9.15
CA GLU A 100 23.59 -3.37 9.58
C GLU A 100 24.68 -3.14 8.52
N ILE A 101 24.35 -3.40 7.25
CA ILE A 101 25.28 -3.29 6.12
C ILE A 101 25.56 -1.84 5.74
N TRP A 102 24.57 -0.96 5.85
CA TRP A 102 24.64 0.42 5.38
C TRP A 102 25.92 1.17 5.77
N PRO A 103 26.34 1.22 7.06
CA PRO A 103 27.59 1.90 7.46
C PRO A 103 28.86 1.22 6.96
N LEU A 104 28.79 0.01 6.39
CA LEU A 104 29.95 -0.70 5.83
C LEU A 104 30.18 -0.35 4.36
N VAL A 105 29.16 0.16 3.67
CA VAL A 105 29.20 0.40 2.22
C VAL A 105 29.03 1.88 1.86
N THR A 106 28.59 2.73 2.81
CA THR A 106 28.47 4.17 2.60
C THR A 106 28.48 4.95 3.92
N ASP A 107 29.00 6.19 3.87
CA ASP A 107 28.91 7.17 4.96
C ASP A 107 27.66 8.06 4.87
N GLN A 108 26.86 7.91 3.81
CA GLN A 108 25.64 8.70 3.65
C GLN A 108 24.57 8.26 4.66
N PRO A 109 23.75 9.17 5.22
CA PRO A 109 22.61 8.75 6.01
C PRO A 109 21.54 8.06 5.14
N MET A 110 20.85 7.06 5.68
CA MET A 110 19.62 6.57 5.03
C MET A 110 18.61 7.72 4.96
N LYS A 111 18.10 8.01 3.77
CA LYS A 111 17.08 9.04 3.59
C LYS A 111 15.77 8.61 4.23
N THR A 112 15.19 9.50 5.03
CA THR A 112 13.82 9.33 5.51
C THR A 112 12.86 9.84 4.45
N GLU A 113 12.39 8.94 3.60
CA GLU A 113 11.38 9.26 2.60
C GLU A 113 10.01 8.83 3.15
N HIS A 114 8.95 9.54 2.74
CA HIS A 114 7.52 9.23 2.95
C HIS A 114 6.74 10.11 3.96
N LEU A 115 6.24 11.24 3.46
CA LEU A 115 5.26 12.14 4.11
C LEU A 115 3.84 12.02 3.52
N GLU A 116 3.58 11.01 2.69
CA GLU A 116 2.37 10.90 1.86
C GLU A 116 1.10 10.86 2.72
N MET A 117 1.12 10.12 3.84
CA MET A 117 -0.02 10.12 4.75
C MET A 117 -0.26 11.50 5.36
N ALA A 118 0.80 12.22 5.74
CA ALA A 118 0.63 13.55 6.29
C ALA A 118 -0.02 14.49 5.24
N TYR A 119 0.44 14.44 4.00
CA TYR A 119 -0.17 15.23 2.92
C TYR A 119 -1.61 14.84 2.65
N LEU A 120 -1.92 13.54 2.56
CA LEU A 120 -3.28 13.06 2.35
C LEU A 120 -4.22 13.56 3.46
N LEU A 121 -3.86 13.42 4.73
CA LEU A 121 -4.72 13.85 5.84
C LEU A 121 -4.94 15.37 5.83
N HIS A 122 -3.90 16.17 5.56
CA HIS A 122 -4.06 17.62 5.49
C HIS A 122 -4.92 18.06 4.31
N LEU A 123 -4.78 17.43 3.14
CA LEU A 123 -5.61 17.75 1.98
C LEU A 123 -7.07 17.35 2.22
N LEU A 124 -7.33 16.18 2.81
CA LEU A 124 -8.67 15.76 3.20
C LEU A 124 -9.30 16.76 4.18
N TYR A 125 -8.53 17.20 5.18
CA TYR A 125 -8.96 18.23 6.12
C TYR A 125 -9.30 19.56 5.42
N LEU A 126 -8.39 20.08 4.58
CA LEU A 126 -8.57 21.35 3.88
C LEU A 126 -9.73 21.33 2.88
N LYS A 127 -10.04 20.16 2.32
CA LYS A 127 -11.11 19.94 1.34
C LYS A 127 -12.45 19.57 1.97
N GLY A 128 -12.52 19.51 3.31
CA GLY A 128 -13.76 19.29 4.05
C GLY A 128 -14.23 17.83 4.10
N TYR A 129 -13.34 16.86 3.89
CA TYR A 129 -13.68 15.45 4.01
C TYR A 129 -13.67 14.99 5.47
N SER A 130 -14.68 14.19 5.84
CA SER A 130 -14.68 13.43 7.09
C SER A 130 -13.85 12.15 6.92
N TYR A 131 -12.96 11.87 7.86
CA TYR A 131 -12.13 10.67 7.81
C TYR A 131 -11.75 10.15 9.21
N GLN A 132 -11.43 8.87 9.26
CA GLN A 132 -10.74 8.22 10.38
C GLN A 132 -9.38 7.74 9.90
N SER A 133 -8.37 7.79 10.78
CA SER A 133 -7.03 7.33 10.45
C SER A 133 -6.44 6.46 11.55
N LEU A 134 -5.73 5.40 11.15
CA LEU A 134 -4.96 4.53 12.03
C LEU A 134 -3.55 4.36 11.47
N VAL A 135 -2.54 4.39 12.33
CA VAL A 135 -1.17 4.01 11.97
C VAL A 135 -0.78 2.77 12.74
N THR A 136 -0.40 1.72 12.02
CA THR A 136 0.15 0.48 12.60
C THR A 136 1.63 0.37 12.28
N ARG A 137 2.38 -0.34 13.13
CA ARG A 137 3.73 -0.83 12.81
C ARG A 137 3.65 -2.33 12.62
N GLU A 138 4.02 -2.79 11.43
CA GLU A 138 3.91 -4.19 11.04
C GLU A 138 5.29 -4.67 10.62
N MET A 139 5.76 -5.76 11.21
CA MET A 139 7.07 -6.35 10.98
C MET A 139 6.93 -7.84 10.69
N LYS A 140 7.74 -8.34 9.77
CA LYS A 140 7.87 -9.75 9.43
C LYS A 140 9.31 -10.19 9.65
N SER A 141 9.48 -11.36 10.27
CA SER A 141 10.77 -12.04 10.36
C SER A 141 10.82 -13.17 9.34
N THR A 142 11.94 -13.33 8.65
CA THR A 142 12.17 -14.44 7.71
C THR A 142 13.59 -14.95 7.88
N GLU A 143 13.75 -16.28 7.91
CA GLU A 143 15.06 -16.94 7.89
C GLU A 143 15.41 -17.30 6.46
N VAL A 144 16.59 -16.87 5.99
CA VAL A 144 17.10 -17.12 4.64
C VAL A 144 18.56 -17.60 4.70
N SER A 145 19.07 -18.20 3.61
CA SER A 145 20.49 -18.52 3.49
C SER A 145 21.34 -17.25 3.32
N ARG A 146 22.66 -17.35 3.53
CA ARG A 146 23.56 -16.21 3.33
C ARG A 146 23.59 -15.73 1.88
N ASP A 147 23.48 -16.65 0.92
CA ASP A 147 23.42 -16.29 -0.51
C ASP A 147 22.16 -15.49 -0.84
N THR A 148 21.00 -15.90 -0.33
CA THR A 148 19.75 -15.15 -0.50
C THR A 148 19.82 -13.79 0.19
N ALA A 149 20.36 -13.74 1.41
CA ALA A 149 20.55 -12.49 2.15
C ALA A 149 21.47 -11.51 1.40
N LEU A 150 22.56 -12.00 0.80
CA LEU A 150 23.46 -11.20 -0.02
C LEU A 150 22.72 -10.63 -1.24
N GLN A 151 21.96 -11.46 -1.96
CA GLN A 151 21.17 -11.00 -3.11
C GLN A 151 20.15 -9.92 -2.73
N GLU A 152 19.43 -10.13 -1.63
CA GLU A 152 18.42 -9.19 -1.13
C GLU A 152 19.04 -7.83 -0.76
N VAL A 153 20.17 -7.83 -0.05
CA VAL A 153 20.89 -6.58 0.28
C VAL A 153 21.38 -5.87 -0.98
N MET A 154 21.94 -6.60 -1.94
CA MET A 154 22.42 -6.01 -3.19
C MET A 154 21.30 -5.34 -3.99
N GLU A 155 20.09 -5.90 -3.96
CA GLU A 155 18.92 -5.27 -4.57
C GLU A 155 18.50 -4.00 -3.82
N TRP A 156 18.51 -4.03 -2.48
CA TRP A 156 18.25 -2.84 -1.68
C TRP A 156 19.25 -1.71 -1.93
N LEU A 157 20.54 -2.03 -2.11
CA LEU A 157 21.54 -1.01 -2.47
C LEU A 157 21.16 -0.30 -3.78
N ARG A 158 20.67 -1.05 -4.79
CA ARG A 158 20.19 -0.45 -6.06
C ARG A 158 18.97 0.43 -5.85
N ILE A 159 18.00 -0.03 -5.04
CA ILE A 159 16.79 0.73 -4.71
C ILE A 159 17.16 2.06 -4.05
N PHE A 160 18.19 2.07 -3.19
CA PHE A 160 18.70 3.28 -2.54
C PHE A 160 19.69 4.10 -3.39
N GLY A 161 19.95 3.70 -4.65
CA GLY A 161 20.84 4.40 -5.57
C GLY A 161 22.34 4.26 -5.24
N LEU A 162 22.72 3.26 -4.44
CA LEU A 162 24.12 2.93 -4.14
C LEU A 162 24.70 1.96 -5.18
N THR A 163 26.03 1.96 -5.30
CA THR A 163 26.72 1.05 -6.22
C THR A 163 26.63 -0.40 -5.73
N ALA A 164 25.97 -1.25 -6.51
CA ALA A 164 25.90 -2.68 -6.28
C ALA A 164 27.06 -3.39 -7.03
N ASP A 165 28.30 -3.01 -6.73
CA ASP A 165 29.52 -3.49 -7.38
C ASP A 165 30.18 -4.67 -6.65
N ASP A 166 31.25 -5.21 -7.26
CA ASP A 166 32.01 -6.34 -6.69
C ASP A 166 32.70 -6.01 -5.36
N GLN A 167 33.01 -4.74 -5.10
CA GLN A 167 33.60 -4.31 -3.83
C GLN A 167 32.56 -4.41 -2.72
N ASN A 168 31.39 -3.80 -2.89
CA ASN A 168 30.31 -3.86 -1.93
C ASN A 168 29.82 -5.30 -1.73
N ARG A 169 29.75 -6.09 -2.82
CA ARG A 169 29.41 -7.51 -2.72
C ARG A 169 30.38 -8.27 -1.81
N LYS A 170 31.70 -8.04 -1.95
CA LYS A 170 32.72 -8.67 -1.08
C LYS A 170 32.61 -8.22 0.37
N ILE A 171 32.39 -6.92 0.61
CA ILE A 171 32.19 -6.37 1.96
C ILE A 171 31.01 -7.07 2.64
N ILE A 172 29.88 -7.18 1.94
CA ILE A 172 28.66 -7.81 2.45
C ILE A 172 28.87 -9.30 2.69
N ALA A 173 29.47 -10.02 1.73
CA ALA A 173 29.74 -11.46 1.88
C ALA A 173 30.63 -11.74 3.10
N ASN A 174 31.73 -11.00 3.27
CA ASN A 174 32.61 -11.13 4.43
C ASN A 174 31.90 -10.80 5.74
N TYR A 175 31.03 -9.79 5.75
CA TYR A 175 30.21 -9.47 6.92
C TYR A 175 29.27 -10.63 7.27
N LEU A 176 28.56 -11.18 6.28
CA LEU A 176 27.64 -12.28 6.48
C LEU A 176 28.35 -13.53 7.02
N GLU A 177 29.51 -13.89 6.47
CA GLU A 177 30.30 -15.03 6.94
C GLU A 177 30.77 -14.88 8.38
N ARG A 178 31.19 -13.67 8.78
CA ARG A 178 31.69 -13.38 10.13
C ARG A 178 30.57 -13.31 11.16
N THR A 179 29.45 -12.69 10.81
CA THR A 179 28.35 -12.38 11.74
C THR A 179 27.36 -13.53 11.86
N TYR A 180 27.14 -14.28 10.78
CA TYR A 180 26.22 -15.42 10.73
C TYR A 180 27.03 -16.71 10.49
N PRO A 181 27.55 -17.36 11.55
CA PRO A 181 28.39 -18.55 11.43
C PRO A 181 27.63 -19.78 10.94
N THR A 182 26.31 -19.77 11.07
CA THR A 182 25.41 -20.74 10.43
C THR A 182 24.89 -20.14 9.11
N ASP A 183 24.50 -20.99 8.15
CA ASP A 183 23.90 -20.52 6.89
C ASP A 183 22.42 -20.11 7.06
N LYS A 184 22.14 -19.32 8.11
CA LYS A 184 20.82 -18.87 8.52
C LYS A 184 20.90 -17.41 8.95
N VAL A 185 20.33 -16.54 8.14
CA VAL A 185 20.24 -15.11 8.38
C VAL A 185 18.78 -14.78 8.69
N VAL A 186 18.52 -14.23 9.88
CA VAL A 186 17.17 -13.77 10.25
C VAL A 186 17.03 -12.30 9.88
N ILE A 187 16.17 -12.03 8.91
CA ILE A 187 15.87 -10.68 8.44
C ILE A 187 14.53 -10.23 9.03
N GLN A 188 14.53 -9.09 9.71
CA GLN A 188 13.33 -8.39 10.12
C GLN A 188 13.07 -7.24 9.17
N GLN A 189 11.91 -7.25 8.53
CA GLN A 189 11.51 -6.22 7.58
C GLN A 189 10.06 -5.78 7.79
N GLY A 190 9.76 -4.53 7.48
CA GLY A 190 8.43 -3.98 7.64
C GLY A 190 8.43 -2.47 7.66
N GLY A 191 7.58 -1.88 8.49
CA GLY A 191 7.51 -0.44 8.66
C GLY A 191 6.20 0.00 9.27
N ARG A 192 5.86 1.27 9.07
CA ARG A 192 4.58 1.82 9.51
C ARG A 192 3.65 2.00 8.33
N PHE A 193 2.37 1.71 8.56
CA PHE A 193 1.33 1.73 7.54
C PHE A 193 0.15 2.55 8.04
N GLY A 194 -0.18 3.56 7.25
CA GLY A 194 -1.33 4.44 7.43
C GLY A 194 -2.55 3.83 6.79
N LYS A 195 -3.68 3.92 7.49
CA LYS A 195 -4.98 3.39 7.06
C LYS A 195 -5.97 4.52 7.24
N VAL A 196 -6.52 5.02 6.16
CA VAL A 196 -7.45 6.16 6.15
C VAL A 196 -8.79 5.69 5.60
N LEU A 197 -9.84 5.83 6.40
CA LEU A 197 -11.22 5.57 5.98
C LEU A 197 -11.93 6.91 5.83
N ILE A 198 -12.26 7.27 4.60
CA ILE A 198 -12.89 8.52 4.20
C ILE A 198 -14.39 8.27 4.04
N GLN A 199 -15.20 9.16 4.59
CA GLN A 199 -16.64 9.12 4.54
C GLN A 199 -17.17 10.20 3.59
N LEU A 200 -17.89 9.79 2.56
CA LEU A 200 -18.41 10.66 1.49
C LEU A 200 -19.90 10.99 1.67
N LYS A 201 -20.62 10.19 2.46
CA LYS A 201 -22.03 10.40 2.79
C LYS A 201 -22.20 10.81 4.25
N ASP A 202 -23.20 11.65 4.53
CA ASP A 202 -23.54 12.09 5.88
C ASP A 202 -22.40 12.88 6.56
N GLN A 203 -21.91 13.92 5.87
CA GLN A 203 -20.93 14.89 6.40
C GLN A 203 -21.55 15.87 7.43
N SER A 204 -22.86 15.78 7.70
CA SER A 204 -23.53 16.64 8.67
C SER A 204 -23.40 16.09 10.09
N MET A 205 -23.11 16.99 11.06
CA MET A 205 -23.12 16.66 12.49
C MET A 205 -24.53 16.32 13.01
N TYR A 206 -25.58 16.75 12.31
CA TYR A 206 -26.97 16.52 12.68
C TYR A 206 -27.64 15.57 11.69
N THR A 207 -28.02 14.39 12.18
CA THR A 207 -28.90 13.45 11.48
C THR A 207 -30.22 13.40 12.25
N GLY A 208 -31.07 14.42 12.05
CA GLY A 208 -32.40 14.48 12.67
C GLY A 208 -32.77 15.86 13.17
N VAL A 209 -33.21 16.74 12.27
CA VAL A 209 -34.15 17.78 12.67
C VAL A 209 -35.52 17.12 12.61
N GLN A 210 -36.03 16.65 13.75
CA GLN A 210 -37.48 16.48 13.88
C GLN A 210 -38.07 17.88 13.81
N GLU A 211 -38.74 18.19 12.70
CA GLU A 211 -39.65 19.33 12.63
C GLU A 211 -40.74 19.11 13.68
N PHE A 212 -40.67 19.85 14.78
CA PHE A 212 -41.80 19.93 15.70
C PHE A 212 -42.87 20.78 15.03
N PRO A 213 -44.08 20.25 14.79
CA PRO A 213 -45.15 21.05 14.24
C PRO A 213 -45.56 22.08 15.29
N HIS A 214 -45.43 23.36 14.93
CA HIS A 214 -46.01 24.45 15.71
C HIS A 214 -47.52 24.25 15.79
N LYS A 215 -48.04 24.05 17.00
CA LYS A 215 -49.42 24.33 17.37
C LYS A 215 -49.46 25.64 18.13
#